data_AF-A0A8D8GQS2-F1
#
_entry.id   AF-A0A8D8GQS2-F1
#
_cell.length_a   1.000
_cell.length_b   1.000
_cell.length_c   1.000
_cell.angle_alpha   90.00
_cell.angle_beta   90.00
_cell.angle_gamma   90.00
#
_symmetry.space_group_name_H-M   'P 1'
#
loop_
_entity.id
_entity.type
_entity.pdbx_description
1 polymer ?
#
loop_
_entity_poly.entity_id
_entity_poly.type
_entity_poly.pdbx_seq_one_letter_code
_entity_poly.pdbx_strand_id
1 'polypeptide(L)'
;MLVKLSADILDRLDIFILEIEELQIPAPLWWEYFWCLSVFLSFVGLSAARRNRVNDMKKYMVGISTVAFVPLIYCIMYYLNDVLEYISLEEGTELEDTDIFVWQVIGYPYGLLWYGFVLVAVQVH
;
A
#
# COMPACT_ATOMS: atom_id res chain seq x y z
N MET A 1 -1.30 -6.71 -1.54
CA MET A 1 -2.36 -5.76 -1.13
C MET A 1 -3.64 -6.44 -0.68
N LEU A 2 -4.41 -7.11 -1.55
CA LEU A 2 -5.69 -7.72 -1.12
C LEU A 2 -5.56 -8.72 0.04
N VAL A 3 -4.50 -9.54 0.06
CA VAL A 3 -4.20 -10.46 1.18
C VAL A 3 -3.87 -9.72 2.48
N LYS A 4 -3.26 -8.53 2.38
CA LYS A 4 -2.99 -7.69 3.55
C LYS A 4 -4.29 -7.10 4.09
N LEU A 5 -5.15 -6.58 3.20
CA LEU A 5 -6.45 -6.01 3.58
C LEU A 5 -7.44 -7.07 4.06
N SER A 6 -7.31 -8.33 3.62
CA SER A 6 -8.24 -9.39 4.05
C SER A 6 -8.16 -9.65 5.56
N ALA A 7 -7.01 -9.44 6.20
CA ALA A 7 -6.90 -9.57 7.65
C ALA A 7 -7.87 -8.61 8.38
N ASP A 8 -7.87 -7.33 8.02
CA ASP A 8 -8.80 -6.34 8.57
C ASP A 8 -10.26 -6.59 8.14
N ILE A 9 -10.50 -7.05 6.91
CA ILE A 9 -11.86 -7.37 6.45
C ILE A 9 -12.45 -8.54 7.24
N LEU A 10 -11.65 -9.57 7.53
CA LEU A 10 -12.07 -10.74 8.32
C LEU A 10 -12.39 -10.33 9.75
N ASP A 11 -11.54 -9.50 10.37
CA ASP A 11 -11.77 -8.95 11.71
C ASP A 11 -13.09 -8.16 11.79
N ARG A 12 -13.37 -7.30 10.80
CA ARG A 12 -14.66 -6.57 10.70
C ARG A 12 -15.87 -7.47 10.46
N LEU A 13 -15.68 -8.69 9.98
CA LEU A 13 -16.73 -9.69 9.79
C LEU A 13 -16.89 -10.62 10.99
N ASP A 14 -16.15 -10.37 12.09
CA ASP A 14 -16.14 -11.23 13.29
C ASP A 14 -15.63 -12.65 12.98
N ILE A 15 -14.73 -12.77 12.00
CA ILE A 15 -14.08 -14.03 11.61
C ILE A 15 -12.64 -14.01 12.11
N PHE A 16 -12.39 -14.78 13.17
CA PHE A 16 -11.07 -14.91 13.79
C PHE A 16 -10.31 -16.12 13.25
N ILE A 17 -9.10 -15.89 12.78
CA ILE A 17 -8.16 -16.93 12.32
C ILE A 17 -6.86 -16.69 13.09
N LEU A 18 -6.56 -17.60 14.02
CA LEU A 18 -5.45 -17.45 14.98
C LEU A 18 -4.12 -17.19 14.28
N GLU A 19 -3.83 -17.92 13.20
CA GLU A 19 -2.58 -17.79 12.44
C GLU A 19 -2.42 -16.42 11.77
N ILE A 20 -3.54 -15.74 11.45
CA ILE A 20 -3.52 -14.40 10.85
C ILE A 20 -3.31 -13.34 11.94
N GLU A 21 -3.91 -13.52 13.12
CA GLU A 21 -3.73 -12.61 14.25
C GLU A 21 -2.33 -12.69 14.85
N GLU A 22 -1.76 -13.88 14.93
CA GLU A 22 -0.37 -14.11 15.35
C GLU A 22 0.64 -13.39 14.44
N LEU A 23 0.27 -13.16 13.18
CA LEU A 23 1.09 -12.42 12.23
C LEU A 23 1.12 -10.91 12.52
N GLN A 24 0.25 -10.41 13.41
CA GLN A 24 0.15 -9.03 13.87
C GLN A 24 0.29 -8.01 12.72
N ILE A 25 -0.45 -8.25 11.63
CA ILE A 25 -0.40 -7.39 10.44
C ILE A 25 -0.84 -5.98 10.84
N PRO A 26 -0.05 -4.93 10.54
CA PRO A 26 -0.45 -3.56 10.83
C PRO A 26 -1.79 -3.19 10.19
N ALA A 27 -2.64 -2.53 10.97
CA ALA A 27 -3.96 -2.09 10.52
C ALA A 27 -3.82 -1.21 9.26
N PRO A 28 -4.66 -1.44 8.23
CA PRO A 28 -4.57 -0.68 6.99
C PRO A 28 -5.02 0.76 7.14
N LEU A 29 -4.28 1.64 6.49
CA LEU A 29 -4.67 3.01 6.29
C LEU A 29 -5.65 3.13 5.12
N TRP A 30 -6.45 4.20 5.12
CA TRP A 30 -7.44 4.46 4.08
C TRP A 30 -6.85 4.48 2.66
N TRP A 31 -5.61 4.97 2.50
CA TRP A 31 -4.96 5.04 1.19
C TRP A 31 -4.78 3.65 0.56
N GLU A 32 -4.60 2.59 1.36
CA GLU A 32 -4.41 1.22 0.86
C GLU A 32 -5.69 0.69 0.21
N TYR A 33 -6.85 0.99 0.81
CA TYR A 33 -8.15 0.67 0.23
C TYR A 33 -8.41 1.46 -1.06
N PHE A 34 -8.12 2.77 -1.04
CA PHE A 34 -8.25 3.61 -2.24
C PHE A 34 -7.35 3.11 -3.36
N TRP A 35 -6.12 2.74 -3.06
CA TRP A 35 -5.20 2.21 -4.06
C TRP A 35 -5.71 0.90 -4.67
N CYS A 36 -6.33 0.01 -3.88
CA CYS A 36 -6.92 -1.23 -4.40
C CYS A 36 -8.05 -0.99 -5.43
N LEU A 37 -8.66 0.20 -5.45
CA LEU A 37 -9.65 0.54 -6.47
C LEU A 37 -9.04 0.67 -7.87
N SER A 38 -7.72 0.86 -7.99
CA SER A 38 -7.01 0.95 -9.27
C SER A 38 -7.21 -0.32 -10.12
N VAL A 39 -7.28 -1.49 -9.48
CA VAL A 39 -7.52 -2.78 -10.15
C VAL A 39 -8.86 -2.78 -10.90
N PHE A 40 -9.90 -2.17 -10.32
CA PHE A 40 -11.21 -2.10 -10.97
C PHE A 40 -11.20 -1.16 -12.18
N LEU A 41 -10.39 -0.10 -12.15
CA LEU A 41 -10.22 0.82 -13.29
C LEU A 41 -9.54 0.14 -14.48
N SER A 42 -8.67 -0.85 -14.26
CA SER A 42 -8.03 -1.63 -15.33
C SER A 42 -9.06 -2.33 -16.23
N PHE A 43 -10.23 -2.74 -15.71
CA PHE A 43 -11.30 -3.29 -16.55
C PHE A 43 -11.89 -2.26 -17.51
N VAL A 44 -11.98 -0.99 -17.09
CA VAL A 44 -12.42 0.12 -17.95
C VAL A 44 -11.40 0.35 -19.07
N GLY A 45 -10.11 0.39 -18.73
CA GLY A 45 -9.02 0.50 -19.70
C GLY A 45 -9.03 -0.64 -20.71
N LEU A 46 -9.14 -1.89 -20.24
CA LEU A 46 -9.20 -3.07 -21.10
C LEU A 46 -10.42 -3.06 -22.02
N SER A 47 -11.60 -2.70 -21.50
CA SER A 47 -12.80 -2.61 -22.32
C SER A 47 -12.75 -1.46 -23.32
N ALA A 48 -12.06 -0.35 -23.00
CA ALA A 48 -11.86 0.77 -23.90
C ALA A 48 -10.92 0.39 -25.04
N ALA A 49 -9.79 -0.28 -24.73
CA ALA A 49 -8.84 -0.78 -25.69
C ALA A 49 -9.48 -1.76 -26.68
N ARG A 50 -10.24 -2.76 -26.18
CA ARG A 50 -10.93 -3.76 -27.02
C ARG A 50 -11.90 -3.14 -28.03
N ARG A 51 -12.58 -2.05 -27.66
CA ARG A 51 -13.58 -1.37 -28.51
C ARG A 51 -13.02 -0.13 -29.22
N ASN A 52 -11.72 0.13 -29.08
CA ASN A 52 -11.05 1.34 -29.56
C ASN A 52 -11.79 2.65 -29.20
N ARG A 53 -12.36 2.71 -27.98
CA ARG A 53 -13.15 3.87 -27.52
C ARG A 53 -12.24 4.90 -26.86
N VAL A 54 -11.77 5.87 -27.65
CA VAL A 54 -10.83 6.91 -27.21
C VAL A 54 -11.34 7.70 -25.99
N ASN A 55 -12.63 8.02 -25.93
CA ASN A 55 -13.20 8.75 -24.79
C ASN A 55 -13.17 7.95 -23.48
N ASP A 56 -13.38 6.64 -23.55
CA ASP A 56 -13.29 5.77 -22.37
C ASP A 56 -11.83 5.57 -21.95
N MET A 57 -10.91 5.51 -22.92
CA MET A 57 -9.47 5.48 -22.64
C MET A 57 -9.00 6.76 -21.93
N LYS A 58 -9.48 7.94 -22.35
CA LYS A 58 -9.18 9.21 -21.66
C LYS A 58 -9.66 9.20 -20.21
N LYS A 59 -10.87 8.70 -19.96
CA LYS A 59 -11.40 8.56 -18.59
C LYS A 59 -10.58 7.58 -17.77
N TYR A 60 -10.17 6.45 -18.37
CA TYR A 60 -9.26 5.50 -17.74
C TYR A 60 -7.93 6.15 -17.37
N MET A 61 -7.29 6.89 -18.28
CA MET A 61 -6.01 7.56 -18.02
C MET A 61 -6.12 8.53 -16.85
N VAL A 62 -7.14 9.38 -16.81
CA VAL A 62 -7.37 10.29 -15.67
C VAL A 62 -7.62 9.50 -14.39
N GLY A 63 -8.51 8.51 -14.45
CA GLY A 63 -8.89 7.70 -13.29
C GLY A 63 -7.71 6.93 -12.70
N ILE A 64 -6.95 6.20 -13.51
CA ILE A 64 -5.80 5.41 -13.06
C ILE A 64 -4.71 6.35 -12.54
N SER A 65 -4.46 7.48 -13.20
CA SER A 65 -3.45 8.42 -12.73
C SER A 65 -3.81 8.99 -11.34
N THR A 66 -5.08 9.28 -11.08
CA THR A 66 -5.49 9.79 -9.76
C THR A 66 -5.52 8.68 -8.71
N VAL A 67 -6.20 7.55 -8.98
CA VAL A 67 -6.45 6.50 -8.00
C VAL A 67 -5.21 5.64 -7.72
N ALA A 68 -4.26 5.55 -8.64
CA ALA A 68 -2.99 4.88 -8.40
C ALA A 68 -1.95 5.81 -7.78
N PHE A 69 -1.65 6.96 -8.40
CA PHE A 69 -0.52 7.78 -7.95
C PHE A 69 -0.82 8.62 -6.71
N VAL A 70 -2.04 9.12 -6.49
CA VAL A 70 -2.32 9.94 -5.30
C VAL A 70 -2.14 9.14 -4.00
N PRO A 71 -2.65 7.90 -3.87
CA PRO A 71 -2.36 7.08 -2.70
C PRO A 71 -0.88 6.73 -2.54
N LEU A 72 -0.15 6.52 -3.63
CA LEU A 72 1.30 6.25 -3.57
C LEU A 72 2.09 7.47 -3.09
N ILE A 73 1.75 8.68 -3.56
CA ILE A 73 2.36 9.92 -3.07
C ILE A 73 2.03 10.12 -1.59
N TYR A 74 0.78 9.88 -1.18
CA TYR A 74 0.40 9.92 0.23
C TYR A 74 1.22 8.93 1.05
N CYS A 75 1.39 7.70 0.58
CA CYS A 75 2.20 6.67 1.24
C CYS A 75 3.66 7.12 1.43
N ILE A 76 4.29 7.69 0.40
CA ILE A 76 5.66 8.24 0.49
C ILE A 76 5.72 9.32 1.57
N MET A 77 4.82 10.30 1.52
CA MET A 77 4.83 11.43 2.46
C MET A 77 4.56 10.98 3.90
N TYR A 78 3.66 10.01 4.09
CA TYR A 78 3.28 9.50 5.40
C TYR A 78 4.44 8.77 6.10
N TYR A 79 5.19 7.94 5.36
CA TYR A 79 6.31 7.15 5.91
C TYR A 79 7.68 7.82 5.70
N LEU A 80 7.71 9.07 5.25
CA LEU A 80 8.97 9.76 4.92
C LEU A 80 9.88 9.89 6.15
N ASN A 81 9.31 10.30 7.28
CA ASN A 81 10.09 10.49 8.51
C ASN A 81 10.67 9.17 9.00
N ASP A 82 9.84 8.12 9.12
CA ASP A 82 10.26 6.78 9.52
C ASP A 82 11.41 6.25 8.66
N VAL A 83 11.33 6.45 7.34
CA VAL A 83 12.37 5.99 6.41
C VAL A 83 13.64 6.82 6.53
N LEU A 84 13.53 8.14 6.69
CA LEU A 84 14.69 9.01 6.87
C LEU A 84 15.40 8.71 8.19
N GLU A 85 14.65 8.57 9.27
CA GLU A 85 15.16 8.21 10.59
C GLU A 85 15.91 6.88 10.54
N TYR A 86 15.30 5.85 9.92
CA TYR A 86 15.93 4.55 9.72
C TYR A 86 17.23 4.60 8.92
N ILE A 87 17.29 5.42 7.88
CA ILE A 87 18.52 5.55 7.05
C ILE A 87 19.60 6.34 7.80
N SER A 88 19.22 7.27 8.66
CA SER A 88 20.14 8.08 9.46
C SER A 88 20.57 7.44 10.78
N LEU A 89 20.04 6.25 11.09
CA LEU A 89 20.29 5.55 12.34
C LEU A 89 21.77 5.17 12.49
N GLU A 90 22.35 5.40 13.67
CA GLU A 90 23.73 4.99 13.96
C GLU A 90 23.80 3.48 14.21
N GLU A 91 24.87 2.85 13.72
CA GLU A 91 25.09 1.40 13.86
C GLU A 91 25.17 1.00 15.34
N GLY A 92 24.24 0.15 15.79
CA GLY A 92 24.15 -0.31 17.19
C GLY A 92 23.02 0.30 18.01
N THR A 93 22.20 1.18 17.43
CA THR A 93 20.95 1.65 18.04
C THR A 93 19.83 0.61 17.84
N GLU A 94 19.09 0.32 18.90
CA GLU A 94 17.95 -0.61 18.84
C GLU A 94 16.74 0.10 18.23
N LEU A 95 16.03 -0.57 17.31
CA LEU A 95 14.82 -0.05 16.67
C LEU A 95 13.71 0.25 17.70
N GLU A 96 13.71 -0.45 18.83
CA GLU A 96 12.74 -0.25 19.93
C GLU A 96 12.92 1.10 20.64
N ASP A 97 14.11 1.70 20.56
CA ASP A 97 14.43 3.01 21.16
C ASP A 97 14.08 4.19 20.24
N THR A 98 13.52 3.91 19.07
CA THR A 98 13.18 4.92 18.04
C THR A 98 11.66 5.07 17.88
N ASP A 99 11.21 6.20 17.35
CA ASP A 99 9.78 6.44 17.08
C ASP A 99 9.31 5.76 15.76
N ILE A 100 10.13 4.90 15.17
CA ILE A 100 9.86 4.22 13.90
C ILE A 100 8.78 3.17 14.07
N PHE A 101 7.78 3.19 13.20
CA PHE A 101 6.75 2.15 13.19
C PHE A 101 7.29 0.83 12.60
N VAL A 102 7.44 -0.19 13.45
CA VAL A 102 7.97 -1.52 13.09
C VAL A 102 6.86 -2.56 13.03
N TRP A 103 6.89 -3.44 12.02
CA TRP A 103 6.06 -4.64 12.02
C TRP A 103 6.71 -5.70 12.92
N GLN A 104 6.18 -5.85 14.14
CA GLN A 104 6.76 -6.64 15.23
C GLN A 104 7.18 -8.06 14.84
N VAL A 105 6.38 -8.77 14.03
CA VAL A 105 6.67 -10.17 13.66
C VAL A 105 7.82 -10.31 12.68
N ILE A 106 7.98 -9.38 11.73
CA ILE A 106 9.09 -9.43 10.76
C ILE A 106 10.30 -8.63 11.29
N GLY A 107 10.10 -7.70 12.21
CA GLY A 107 11.16 -6.86 12.79
C GLY A 107 11.70 -5.78 11.85
N TYR A 108 10.95 -5.43 10.79
CA TYR A 108 11.36 -4.39 9.85
C TYR A 108 10.51 -3.13 9.97
N PRO A 109 11.10 -1.94 9.69
CA PRO A 109 10.36 -0.70 9.55
C PRO A 109 9.27 -0.85 8.49
N TYR A 110 8.03 -0.59 8.89
CA TYR A 110 6.89 -0.75 8.01
C TYR A 110 6.95 0.20 6.81
N GLY A 111 7.43 1.43 7.03
CA GLY A 111 7.64 2.42 5.99
C GLY A 111 8.60 1.93 4.89
N LEU A 112 9.63 1.16 5.24
CA LEU A 112 10.59 0.64 4.27
C LEU A 112 9.96 -0.43 3.37
N LEU A 113 9.14 -1.32 3.93
CA LEU A 113 8.37 -2.30 3.16
C LEU A 113 7.44 -1.60 2.17
N TRP A 114 6.82 -0.50 2.60
CA TRP A 114 5.97 0.30 1.73
C TRP A 114 6.75 1.00 0.62
N TYR A 115 7.94 1.52 0.89
CA TYR A 115 8.78 2.11 -0.15
C TYR A 115 9.16 1.07 -1.22
N GLY A 116 9.48 -0.17 -0.81
CA GLY A 116 9.71 -1.28 -1.75
C GLY A 116 8.49 -1.57 -2.63
N PHE A 117 7.29 -1.60 -2.02
CA PHE A 117 6.04 -1.74 -2.76
C PHE A 117 5.78 -0.57 -3.73
N VAL A 118 5.99 0.67 -3.28
CA VAL A 118 5.77 1.89 -4.07
C VAL A 118 6.66 1.90 -5.32
N LEU A 119 7.93 1.49 -5.20
CA LEU A 119 8.85 1.41 -6.35
C LEU A 119 8.29 0.51 -7.47
N VAL A 120 7.79 -0.67 -7.11
CA VAL A 120 7.17 -1.60 -8.09
C VAL A 120 5.85 -1.03 -8.60
N ALA A 121 5.02 -0.49 -7.71
CA ALA A 121 3.72 0.06 -8.08
C ALA A 121 3.84 1.22 -9.08
N VAL A 122 4.82 2.11 -8.92
CA VAL A 122 5.10 3.22 -9.84
C VAL A 122 5.63 2.74 -11.19
N GLN A 123 6.39 1.64 -11.24
CA GLN A 123 6.86 1.09 -12.51
C GLN A 123 5.74 0.41 -13.32
N VAL A 124 4.78 -0.21 -12.63
CA VAL A 124 3.68 -0.94 -13.25
C VAL A 124 2.57 -0.01 -13.76
N HIS A 125 2.32 1.09 -13.05
CA HIS A 125 1.29 2.08 -13.42
C HIS A 125 1.81 3.13 -14.40
#